data_AF-A0A946SR20-F1
#
_entry.id   AF-A0A946SR20-F1
#
_cell.length_a   1.000
_cell.length_b   1.000
_cell.length_c   1.000
_cell.angle_alpha   90.00
_cell.angle_beta   90.00
_cell.angle_gamma   90.00
#
_symmetry.space_group_name_H-M   'P 1'
#
loop_
_entity.id
_entity.type
_entity.pdbx_description
1 polymer ?
#
loop_
_entity_poly.entity_id
_entity_poly.type
_entity_poly.pdbx_seq_one_letter_code
_entity_poly.pdbx_strand_id
1 'polypeptide(L)'
;MLNVLSLLRGGSRLNIEHTYKVLDAALSEVRGGEPTDDSPAEVSEDVTEALEAADTVLAFKGEKAWDGMFREMHEYLAKIHMELRHYDIAEEQAQLVQEYDRHEGEYLIKQVAAHKAGERLEDFDPSSVDEADD
;
A
#
# COMPACT_ATOMS: atom_id res chain seq x y z
N MET A 1 -28.43 -13.26 0.87
CA MET A 1 -28.15 -11.81 0.95
C MET A 1 -27.79 -11.50 2.40
N LEU A 2 -26.49 -11.49 2.72
CA LEU A 2 -26.03 -11.07 4.04
C LEU A 2 -25.70 -9.57 3.97
N ASN A 3 -26.56 -8.77 4.58
CA ASN A 3 -26.30 -7.38 4.94
C ASN A 3 -25.32 -7.39 6.11
N VAL A 4 -24.03 -7.11 5.85
CA VAL A 4 -22.99 -6.89 6.90
C VAL A 4 -22.53 -5.42 6.90
N LEU A 5 -23.32 -4.52 6.32
CA LEU A 5 -22.96 -3.11 6.16
C LEU A 5 -23.42 -2.19 7.31
N SER A 6 -23.37 -2.67 8.56
CA SER A 6 -23.96 -1.91 9.68
C SER A 6 -23.14 -1.81 10.98
N LEU A 7 -21.82 -1.99 10.98
CA LEU A 7 -21.04 -1.90 12.23
C LEU A 7 -19.83 -0.96 12.30
N LEU A 8 -19.62 -0.06 11.34
CA LEU A 8 -18.63 1.01 11.48
C LEU A 8 -19.25 2.40 11.30
N ARG A 9 -20.34 2.65 12.03
CA ARG A 9 -20.82 4.01 12.32
C ARG A 9 -20.29 4.46 13.68
N GLY A 10 -18.98 4.31 13.90
CA GLY A 10 -18.23 4.93 14.98
C GLY A 10 -17.59 6.20 14.44
N GLY A 11 -18.07 7.36 14.86
CA GLY A 11 -17.72 8.67 14.32
C GLY A 11 -16.30 9.14 14.62
N SER A 12 -15.27 8.44 14.15
CA SER A 12 -13.97 9.05 13.94
C SER A 12 -14.03 9.83 12.64
N ARG A 13 -13.96 11.16 12.72
CA ARG A 13 -13.74 11.98 11.51
C ARG A 13 -12.49 11.42 10.83
N LEU A 14 -12.62 11.02 9.56
CA LEU A 14 -11.49 10.59 8.77
C LEU A 14 -10.39 11.66 8.84
N ASN A 15 -9.24 11.30 9.41
CA ASN A 15 -8.11 12.20 9.57
C ASN A 15 -7.00 11.76 8.62
N ILE A 16 -7.04 12.32 7.41
CA ILE A 16 -6.13 11.97 6.31
C ILE A 16 -4.66 12.14 6.69
N GLU A 17 -4.31 13.25 7.34
CA GLU A 17 -2.93 13.52 7.78
C GLU A 17 -2.45 12.44 8.77
N HIS A 18 -3.33 12.05 9.69
CA HIS A 18 -3.02 10.97 10.63
C HIS A 18 -2.88 9.63 9.92
N THR A 19 -3.73 9.32 8.93
CA THR A 19 -3.64 8.10 8.12
C THR A 19 -2.28 7.98 7.44
N TYR A 20 -1.81 9.01 6.74
CA TYR A 20 -0.47 8.99 6.13
C TYR A 20 0.62 8.80 7.19
N LYS A 21 0.52 9.48 8.33
CA LYS A 21 1.51 9.35 9.40
C LYS A 21 1.65 7.93 9.93
N VAL A 22 0.53 7.21 10.14
CA VAL A 22 0.58 5.82 10.61
C VAL A 22 1.07 4.87 9.52
N LEU A 23 0.73 5.13 8.26
CA LEU A 23 1.24 4.37 7.11
C LEU A 23 2.76 4.53 6.91
N ASP A 24 3.27 5.75 7.02
CA ASP A 24 4.71 6.02 6.97
C ASP A 24 5.46 5.32 8.11
N ALA A 25 4.91 5.37 9.33
CA ALA A 25 5.47 4.69 10.49
C ALA A 25 5.51 3.17 10.28
N ALA A 26 4.40 2.57 9.84
CA ALA A 26 4.31 1.15 9.54
C ALA A 26 5.28 0.73 8.43
N LEU A 27 5.38 1.50 7.34
CA LEU A 27 6.32 1.22 6.25
C LEU A 27 7.78 1.29 6.73
N SER A 28 8.10 2.30 7.56
CA SER A 28 9.43 2.43 8.17
C SER A 28 9.75 1.25 9.09
N GLU A 29 8.78 0.79 9.88
CA GLU A 29 8.91 -0.36 10.77
C GLU A 29 9.21 -1.65 10.01
N VAL A 30 8.39 -1.98 9.00
CA VAL A 30 8.57 -3.22 8.24
C VAL A 30 9.86 -3.21 7.40
N ARG A 31 10.35 -2.04 6.98
CA ARG A 31 11.66 -1.88 6.32
C ARG A 31 12.84 -1.99 7.29
N GLY A 32 12.65 -1.61 8.55
CA GLY A 32 13.68 -1.55 9.59
C GLY A 32 13.85 -2.84 10.40
N GLY A 33 12.91 -3.79 10.30
CA GLY A 33 13.03 -5.10 10.93
C GLY A 33 14.22 -5.89 10.35
N GLU A 34 15.14 -6.35 11.21
CA GLU A 34 16.17 -7.28 10.76
C GLU A 34 15.48 -8.57 10.24
N PRO A 35 15.92 -9.14 9.11
CA PRO A 35 15.39 -10.39 8.61
C PRO A 35 15.74 -11.51 9.58
N THR A 36 14.83 -11.81 10.50
CA THR A 36 14.91 -12.98 11.37
C THR A 36 14.37 -14.17 10.61
N ASP A 37 15.11 -15.27 10.65
CA ASP A 37 14.94 -16.49 9.85
C ASP A 37 13.50 -16.82 9.43
N ASP A 38 13.27 -16.79 8.11
CA ASP A 38 12.25 -17.51 7.31
C ASP A 38 10.80 -17.58 7.84
N SER A 39 10.45 -16.74 8.79
CA SER A 39 9.11 -16.66 9.38
C SER A 39 8.49 -15.31 8.99
N PRO A 40 7.22 -15.28 8.54
CA PRO A 40 6.52 -14.02 8.39
C PRO A 40 6.57 -13.31 9.74
N ALA A 41 7.13 -12.11 9.77
CA ALA A 41 7.18 -11.31 10.98
C ALA A 41 5.76 -11.21 11.56
N GLU A 42 5.60 -11.46 12.87
CA GLU A 42 4.33 -11.16 13.51
C GLU A 42 4.03 -9.68 13.26
N VAL A 43 2.96 -9.41 12.52
CA VAL A 43 2.54 -8.06 12.17
C VAL A 43 2.22 -7.34 13.48
N SER A 44 2.90 -6.24 13.75
CA SER A 44 2.66 -5.47 14.97
C SER A 44 1.25 -4.87 14.96
N GLU A 45 0.78 -4.49 16.15
CA GLU A 45 -0.49 -3.77 16.29
C GLU A 45 -0.46 -2.46 15.49
N ASP A 46 0.67 -1.74 15.49
CA ASP A 46 0.86 -0.49 14.76
C ASP A 46 0.77 -0.67 13.23
N VAL A 47 1.37 -1.73 12.69
CA VAL A 47 1.22 -2.07 11.26
C VAL A 47 -0.21 -2.46 10.94
N THR A 48 -0.88 -3.21 11.83
CA THR A 48 -2.30 -3.59 11.65
C THR A 48 -3.21 -2.36 11.64
N GLU A 49 -3.02 -1.42 12.56
CA GLU A 49 -3.77 -0.16 12.62
C GLU A 49 -3.57 0.66 11.34
N ALA A 50 -2.34 0.71 10.80
CA ALA A 50 -2.05 1.42 9.57
C ALA A 50 -2.79 0.81 8.36
N LEU A 51 -2.84 -0.51 8.24
CA LEU A 51 -3.59 -1.20 7.19
C LEU A 51 -5.10 -0.91 7.30
N GLU A 52 -5.68 -0.98 8.50
CA GLU A 52 -7.09 -0.64 8.75
C GLU A 52 -7.42 0.83 8.44
N ALA A 53 -6.47 1.74 8.68
CA ALA A 53 -6.62 3.15 8.34
C ALA A 53 -6.68 3.39 6.82
N ALA A 54 -5.86 2.68 6.04
CA ALA A 54 -5.93 2.72 4.58
C ALA A 54 -7.26 2.13 4.06
N ASP A 55 -7.70 0.99 4.60
CA ASP A 55 -9.00 0.38 4.25
C ASP A 55 -10.18 1.32 4.54
N THR A 56 -10.10 2.07 5.65
CA THR A 56 -11.11 3.08 5.99
C THR A 56 -11.17 4.20 4.95
N VAL A 57 -10.04 4.63 4.38
CA VAL A 57 -10.03 5.59 3.26
C VAL A 57 -10.62 4.95 2.00
N LEU A 58 -10.19 3.75 1.66
CA LEU A 58 -10.62 3.03 0.45
C LEU A 58 -12.11 2.68 0.45
N ALA A 59 -12.74 2.57 1.62
CA ALA A 59 -14.19 2.40 1.75
C ALA A 59 -15.01 3.55 1.11
N PHE A 60 -14.40 4.70 0.84
CA PHE A 60 -15.03 5.82 0.13
C PHE A 60 -14.86 5.76 -1.40
N LYS A 61 -14.19 4.74 -1.96
CA LYS A 61 -14.04 4.55 -3.42
C LYS A 61 -15.44 4.45 -4.06
N GLY A 62 -15.66 5.26 -5.10
CA GLY A 62 -16.96 5.39 -5.77
C GLY A 62 -17.92 6.40 -5.14
N GLU A 63 -17.65 6.88 -3.92
CA GLU A 63 -18.40 7.97 -3.28
C GLU A 63 -17.68 9.32 -3.35
N LYS A 64 -16.34 9.30 -3.38
CA LYS A 64 -15.47 10.48 -3.42
C LYS A 64 -14.59 10.44 -4.66
N ALA A 65 -14.27 11.62 -5.20
CA ALA A 65 -13.33 11.80 -6.30
C ALA A 65 -11.93 12.10 -5.74
N TRP A 66 -11.36 11.15 -5.00
CA TRP A 66 -10.05 11.26 -4.36
C TRP A 66 -9.04 10.32 -5.01
N ASP A 67 -9.03 10.28 -6.34
CA ASP A 67 -8.27 9.28 -7.11
C ASP A 67 -6.79 9.23 -6.75
N GLY A 68 -6.13 10.38 -6.56
CA GLY A 68 -4.74 10.44 -6.12
C GLY A 68 -4.53 9.82 -4.73
N MET A 69 -5.43 10.08 -3.79
CA MET A 69 -5.37 9.49 -2.45
C MET A 69 -5.64 7.98 -2.48
N PHE A 70 -6.60 7.52 -3.27
CA PHE A 70 -6.86 6.09 -3.41
C PHE A 70 -5.68 5.35 -4.04
N ARG A 71 -5.05 5.95 -5.06
CA ARG A 71 -3.79 5.45 -5.63
C ARG A 71 -2.71 5.35 -4.56
N GLU A 72 -2.48 6.42 -3.80
CA GLU A 72 -1.46 6.44 -2.74
C GLU A 72 -1.75 5.41 -1.63
N MET A 73 -3.02 5.21 -1.23
CA MET A 73 -3.37 4.14 -0.28
C MET A 73 -2.96 2.76 -0.83
N HIS A 74 -3.29 2.45 -2.09
CA HIS A 74 -2.89 1.20 -2.74
C HIS A 74 -1.36 1.06 -2.85
N GLU A 75 -0.63 2.16 -3.09
CA GLU A 75 0.83 2.17 -3.13
C GLU A 75 1.43 1.81 -1.75
N TYR A 76 0.93 2.42 -0.67
CA TYR A 76 1.36 2.08 0.69
C TYR A 76 1.06 0.62 1.03
N LEU A 77 -0.16 0.14 0.73
CA LEU A 77 -0.55 -1.24 0.98
C LEU A 77 0.37 -2.21 0.23
N ALA A 78 0.67 -1.94 -1.05
CA ALA A 78 1.58 -2.75 -1.84
C ALA A 78 2.98 -2.80 -1.20
N LYS A 79 3.54 -1.65 -0.82
CA LYS A 79 4.88 -1.55 -0.22
C LYS A 79 4.97 -2.24 1.13
N ILE A 80 3.99 -2.05 2.01
CA ILE A 80 3.95 -2.69 3.33
C ILE A 80 3.83 -4.21 3.16
N HIS A 81 2.90 -4.69 2.33
CA HIS A 81 2.75 -6.13 2.09
C HIS A 81 3.96 -6.76 1.40
N MET A 82 4.66 -6.03 0.54
CA MET A 82 5.90 -6.50 -0.09
C MET A 82 7.00 -6.75 0.96
N GLU A 83 7.22 -5.81 1.88
CA GLU A 83 8.23 -5.96 2.95
C GLU A 83 7.83 -7.09 3.93
N LEU A 84 6.53 -7.26 4.20
CA LEU A 84 5.97 -8.40 4.94
C LEU A 84 6.01 -9.74 4.15
N ARG A 85 6.50 -9.73 2.90
CA ARG A 85 6.55 -10.89 1.98
C ARG A 85 5.19 -11.50 1.63
N HIS A 86 4.11 -10.74 1.80
CA HIS A 86 2.77 -11.06 1.34
C HIS A 86 2.62 -10.68 -0.14
N TYR A 87 3.38 -11.37 -1.00
CA TYR A 87 3.59 -10.96 -2.39
C TYR A 87 2.34 -11.00 -3.27
N ASP A 88 1.42 -11.92 -3.00
CA ASP A 88 0.13 -12.00 -3.65
C ASP A 88 -0.71 -10.74 -3.41
N ILE A 89 -0.77 -10.30 -2.15
CA ILE A 89 -1.47 -9.06 -1.77
C ILE A 89 -0.74 -7.85 -2.34
N ALA A 90 0.59 -7.81 -2.24
CA ALA A 90 1.38 -6.70 -2.77
C ALA A 90 1.18 -6.51 -4.29
N GLU A 91 1.10 -7.61 -5.05
CA GLU A 91 0.86 -7.58 -6.49
C GLU A 91 -0.57 -7.09 -6.81
N GLU A 92 -1.59 -7.56 -6.08
CA GLU A 92 -2.97 -7.08 -6.23
C GLU A 92 -3.06 -5.56 -6.01
N GLN A 93 -2.44 -5.06 -4.95
CA GLN A 93 -2.43 -3.62 -4.66
C GLN A 93 -1.68 -2.82 -5.73
N ALA A 94 -0.57 -3.35 -6.25
CA ALA A 94 0.16 -2.72 -7.36
C ALA A 94 -0.65 -2.68 -8.67
N GLN A 95 -1.45 -3.71 -8.96
CA GLN A 95 -2.39 -3.69 -10.08
C GLN A 95 -3.48 -2.63 -9.88
N LEU A 96 -3.94 -2.42 -8.64
CA LEU A 96 -4.90 -1.35 -8.33
C LEU A 96 -4.27 0.04 -8.50
N VAL A 97 -2.98 0.24 -8.16
CA VAL A 97 -2.25 1.47 -8.51
C VAL A 97 -2.23 1.68 -10.04
N GLN A 98 -2.00 0.61 -10.81
CA GLN A 98 -1.97 0.65 -12.27
C GLN A 98 -3.28 1.17 -12.90
N GLU A 99 -4.43 0.96 -12.24
CA GLU A 99 -5.72 1.51 -12.69
C GLU A 99 -5.74 3.06 -12.66
N TYR A 100 -4.95 3.69 -11.79
CA TYR A 100 -4.85 5.14 -11.65
C TYR A 100 -3.65 5.72 -12.39
N ASP A 101 -2.48 5.08 -12.27
CA ASP A 101 -1.26 5.44 -12.98
C ASP A 101 -0.57 4.18 -13.48
N ARG A 102 -0.58 4.02 -14.81
CA ARG A 102 -0.05 2.83 -15.46
C ARG A 102 1.45 2.63 -15.20
N HIS A 103 2.25 3.70 -15.25
CA HIS A 103 3.70 3.58 -15.14
C HIS A 103 4.12 3.27 -13.71
N GLU A 104 3.51 3.96 -12.76
CA GLU A 104 3.72 3.73 -11.33
C GLU A 104 3.35 2.28 -10.95
N GLY A 105 2.17 1.82 -11.37
CA GLY A 105 1.72 0.44 -11.13
C GLY A 105 2.63 -0.61 -11.79
N GLU A 106 3.03 -0.41 -13.06
CA GLU A 106 3.97 -1.31 -13.75
C GLU A 106 5.33 -1.38 -13.04
N TYR A 107 5.82 -0.26 -12.51
CA TYR A 107 7.06 -0.22 -11.77
C TYR A 107 6.93 -0.93 -10.41
N LEU A 108 5.82 -0.72 -9.70
CA LEU A 108 5.57 -1.35 -8.42
C LEU A 108 5.43 -2.88 -8.54
N ILE A 109 4.78 -3.38 -9.59
CA ILE A 109 4.75 -4.82 -9.91
C ILE A 109 6.16 -5.38 -10.10
N LYS A 110 7.05 -4.65 -10.79
CA LYS A 110 8.46 -5.05 -10.94
C LYS A 110 9.20 -5.06 -9.61
N GLN A 111 8.95 -4.08 -8.73
CA GLN A 111 9.53 -4.07 -7.38
C GLN A 111 9.10 -5.29 -6.58
N VAL A 112 7.81 -5.66 -6.60
CA VAL A 112 7.30 -6.86 -5.92
C VAL A 112 7.99 -8.12 -6.44
N ALA A 113 8.13 -8.26 -7.76
CA ALA A 113 8.81 -9.40 -8.37
C ALA A 113 10.30 -9.47 -8.00
N ALA A 114 11.00 -8.34 -8.01
CA ALA A 114 12.41 -8.24 -7.59
C ALA A 114 12.57 -8.59 -6.11
N HIS A 115 11.74 -8.03 -5.23
CA HIS A 115 11.76 -8.31 -3.79
C HIS A 115 11.56 -9.80 -3.50
N LYS A 116 10.61 -10.43 -4.19
CA LYS A 116 10.38 -11.88 -4.12
C LYS A 116 11.58 -12.71 -4.55
N ALA A 117 12.38 -12.22 -5.49
CA ALA A 117 13.63 -12.84 -5.93
C ALA A 117 14.83 -12.56 -4.99
N GLY A 118 14.66 -11.73 -3.95
CA GLY A 118 15.73 -11.30 -3.06
C GLY A 118 16.53 -10.10 -3.58
N GLU A 119 16.01 -9.41 -4.58
CA GLU A 119 16.57 -8.18 -5.14
C GLU A 119 15.82 -6.95 -4.61
N ARG A 120 16.47 -5.79 -4.53
CA ARG A 120 15.83 -4.52 -4.13
C ARG A 120 16.01 -3.49 -5.23
N LEU A 121 14.90 -3.04 -5.80
CA LEU A 121 14.85 -1.91 -6.72
C LEU A 121 14.67 -0.61 -5.93
N GLU A 122 15.11 0.49 -6.52
CA GLU A 122 14.84 1.83 -5.98
C GLU A 122 13.34 2.17 -6.10
N ASP A 123 12.89 3.19 -5.39
CA ASP A 123 11.52 3.69 -5.53
C ASP A 123 11.34 4.35 -6.92
N PHE A 124 10.10 4.36 -7.43
CA PHE A 124 9.78 4.96 -8.73
C PHE A 124 10.10 6.46 -8.73
N ASP A 125 10.93 6.90 -9.68
CA ASP A 125 11.15 8.31 -9.95
C ASP A 125 10.32 8.73 -11.17
N PRO A 126 9.21 9.47 -10.98
CA PRO A 126 8.37 9.91 -12.10
C PRO A 126 9.11 10.80 -13.09
N SER A 127 10.18 11.48 -12.68
CA SER A 127 10.99 12.31 -13.59
C SER A 127 11.83 11.48 -14.57
N SER A 128 11.99 10.18 -14.34
CA SER A 128 12.71 9.27 -15.24
C SER A 128 11.91 8.83 -16.47
N VAL A 129 10.60 9.13 -16.51
CA VAL A 129 9.70 8.72 -17.60
C VAL A 129 9.72 9.71 -18.77
N ASP A 130 10.08 10.98 -18.53
CA ASP A 130 10.08 12.05 -19.54
C ASP A 130 11.19 11.91 -20.61
N GLU A 131 12.15 10.98 -20.47
CA GLU A 131 13.25 10.79 -21.43
C GLU A 131 13.02 9.68 -22.47
N ALA A 132 11.87 8.99 -22.47
CA ALA A 132 11.67 7.79 -23.28
C ALA A 132 10.68 7.89 -24.45
N ASP A 133 9.98 9.00 -24.63
CA ASP A 133 9.05 9.22 -25.76
C ASP A 133 9.47 10.43 -26.60
N ASP A 134 10.37 10.20 -27.57
CA ASP A 134 10.68 11.09 -28.71
C ASP A 134 10.53 10.29 -30.03
#